data_AF-A0A9P7B4L0-F1
#
_entry.id   AF-A0A9P7B4L0-F1
#
_cell.length_a   1.000
_cell.length_b   1.000
_cell.length_c   1.000
_cell.angle_alpha   90.00
_cell.angle_beta   90.00
_cell.angle_gamma   90.00
#
_symmetry.space_group_name_H-M   'P 1'
#
loop_
_entity.id
_entity.type
_entity.pdbx_description
1 polymer ?
#
loop_
_entity_poly.entity_id
_entity_poly.type
_entity_poly.pdbx_seq_one_letter_code
_entity_poly.pdbx_strand_id
1 'polypeptide(L)'
;MADEEQPDHPVFKQATVKELLRLSHEPNTRISAAATHLSAEYLRLFATEAIHRAAEVAEKEREASKEAGKAGPPGMLETKHLEQILAGLLLDFS
;
A
#
# COMPACT_ATOMS: atom_id res chain seq x y z
N MET A 1 10.67 22.56 24.27
CA MET A 1 10.79 22.28 22.83
C MET A 1 10.28 20.86 22.67
N ALA A 2 9.08 20.69 22.13
CA ALA A 2 8.50 19.35 21.98
C ALA A 2 9.25 18.66 20.84
N ASP A 3 9.88 17.52 21.13
CA ASP A 3 10.35 16.60 20.10
C ASP A 3 9.14 16.23 19.23
N GLU A 4 9.18 16.56 17.95
CA GLU A 4 8.26 15.98 16.97
C GLU A 4 8.62 14.49 16.89
N GLU A 5 7.90 13.65 17.64
CA GLU A 5 8.01 12.20 17.56
C GLU A 5 7.79 11.78 16.10
N GLN A 6 8.88 11.41 15.43
CA GLN A 6 8.81 10.86 14.10
C GLN A 6 8.07 9.52 14.20
N PRO A 7 7.01 9.31 13.39
CA PRO A 7 6.26 8.07 13.42
C PRO A 7 7.16 6.89 13.07
N ASP A 8 7.06 5.79 13.84
CA ASP A 8 7.81 4.54 13.65
C ASP A 8 7.32 3.71 12.43
N HIS A 9 6.65 4.38 11.48
CA HIS A 9 6.07 3.74 10.31
C HIS A 9 6.14 4.68 9.09
N PRO A 10 6.12 4.14 7.86
CA PRO A 10 6.18 4.96 6.66
C PRO A 10 4.94 5.86 6.55
N VAL A 11 5.13 7.16 6.29
CA VAL A 11 4.03 8.13 6.15
C VAL A 11 4.06 8.80 4.78
N PHE A 12 2.89 8.90 4.15
CA PHE A 12 2.74 9.67 2.92
C PHE A 12 2.78 11.18 3.21
N LYS A 13 3.56 11.91 2.40
CA LYS A 13 3.63 13.37 2.51
C LYS A 13 2.25 13.99 2.27
N GLN A 14 1.78 14.79 3.22
CA GLN A 14 0.47 15.44 3.16
C GLN A 14 0.28 16.28 1.89
N ALA A 15 1.34 16.96 1.43
CA ALA A 15 1.31 17.73 0.18
C ALA A 15 1.03 16.85 -1.05
N THR A 16 1.60 15.64 -1.10
CA THR A 16 1.37 14.68 -2.18
C THR A 16 -0.06 14.15 -2.16
N VAL A 17 -0.56 13.77 -0.98
CA VAL A 17 -1.94 13.28 -0.83
C VAL A 17 -2.95 14.36 -1.20
N LYS A 18 -2.71 15.60 -0.79
CA LYS A 18 -3.56 16.74 -1.16
C LYS A 18 -3.61 16.95 -2.68
N GLU A 19 -2.47 16.82 -3.36
CA GLU A 19 -2.42 16.96 -4.82
C GLU A 19 -3.14 15.80 -5.52
N LEU A 20 -2.97 14.55 -5.05
CA LEU A 20 -3.73 13.40 -5.57
C LEU A 20 -5.23 13.60 -5.44
N LEU A 21 -5.70 14.07 -4.27
CA LEU A 21 -7.11 14.36 -4.04
C LEU A 21 -7.60 15.52 -4.92
N ARG A 22 -6.76 16.55 -5.15
CA ARG A 22 -7.11 17.66 -6.06
C ARG A 22 -7.25 17.18 -7.51
N LEU A 23 -6.38 16.25 -7.95
CA LEU A 23 -6.43 15.69 -9.31
C LEU A 23 -7.64 14.78 -9.53
N SER A 24 -8.16 14.13 -8.48
CA SER A 24 -9.32 13.24 -8.56
C SER A 24 -10.68 13.94 -8.38
N HIS A 25 -10.69 15.24 -8.05
CA HIS A 25 -11.90 16.01 -7.79
C HIS A 25 -12.01 17.24 -8.69
N GLU A 26 -13.22 17.81 -8.77
CA GLU A 26 -13.48 19.05 -9.49
C GLU A 26 -12.66 20.24 -8.95
N PRO A 27 -12.24 21.21 -9.79
CA PRO A 27 -11.30 22.27 -9.44
C PRO A 27 -11.64 23.11 -8.19
N ASN A 28 -12.92 23.19 -7.81
CA ASN A 28 -13.41 23.98 -6.68
C ASN A 28 -13.69 23.15 -5.42
N THR A 29 -13.38 21.85 -5.44
CA THR A 29 -13.56 20.97 -4.29
C THR A 29 -12.59 21.36 -3.18
N ARG A 30 -13.12 21.62 -1.99
CA ARG A 30 -12.31 21.95 -0.82
C ARG A 30 -12.02 20.69 -0.02
N ILE A 31 -10.74 20.39 0.17
CA ILE A 31 -10.26 19.27 0.98
C ILE A 31 -9.74 19.83 2.29
N SER A 32 -10.30 19.38 3.41
CA SER A 32 -9.85 19.80 4.74
C SER A 32 -8.49 19.16 5.09
N ALA A 33 -7.78 19.78 6.04
CA ALA A 33 -6.52 19.21 6.55
C ALA A 33 -6.75 17.84 7.19
N ALA A 34 -7.85 17.68 7.94
CA ALA A 34 -8.22 16.41 8.56
C ALA A 34 -8.51 15.32 7.51
N ALA A 35 -9.22 15.65 6.42
CA ALA A 35 -9.46 14.72 5.32
C ALA A 35 -8.15 14.31 4.65
N THR A 36 -7.24 15.25 4.40
CA THR A 36 -5.91 14.96 3.82
C THR A 36 -5.13 14.00 4.72
N HIS A 37 -5.14 14.23 6.03
CA HIS A 37 -4.46 13.39 7.00
C HIS A 37 -5.03 11.97 7.04
N LEU A 38 -6.36 11.84 7.09
CA LEU A 38 -7.03 10.54 7.09
C LEU A 38 -6.79 9.79 5.77
N SER A 39 -6.82 10.49 4.62
CA SER A 39 -6.50 9.89 3.33
C SER A 39 -5.06 9.41 3.25
N ALA A 40 -4.12 10.10 3.89
CA ALA A 40 -2.72 9.64 3.97
C ALA A 40 -2.62 8.30 4.71
N GLU A 41 -3.31 8.17 5.84
CA GLU A 41 -3.36 6.91 6.60
C GLU A 41 -4.07 5.80 5.83
N TYR A 42 -5.17 6.13 5.15
CA TYR A 42 -5.89 5.18 4.31
C TYR A 42 -5.02 4.64 3.17
N LEU A 43 -4.31 5.51 2.44
CA LEU A 43 -3.38 5.10 1.39
C LEU A 43 -2.23 4.25 1.94
N ARG A 44 -1.74 4.55 3.15
CA ARG A 44 -0.71 3.75 3.86
C ARG A 44 -1.21 2.34 4.14
N LEU A 45 -2.42 2.21 4.67
CA LEU A 45 -3.02 0.91 4.94
C LEU A 45 -3.24 0.13 3.64
N PHE A 46 -3.77 0.76 2.60
CA PHE A 46 -3.94 0.13 1.29
C PHE A 46 -2.62 -0.42 0.73
N ALA A 47 -1.56 0.40 0.73
CA ALA A 47 -0.25 0.00 0.22
C ALA A 47 0.39 -1.12 1.06
N THR A 48 0.29 -1.01 2.38
CA THR A 48 0.80 -2.05 3.30
C THR A 48 0.08 -3.37 3.07
N GLU A 49 -1.24 -3.35 2.96
CA GLU A 49 -2.07 -4.54 2.75
C GLU A 49 -1.77 -5.20 1.39
N ALA A 50 -1.62 -4.39 0.34
CA ALA A 50 -1.23 -4.88 -0.99
C ALA A 50 0.12 -5.62 -0.96
N ILE A 51 1.12 -5.04 -0.29
CA ILE A 51 2.46 -5.64 -0.14
C ILE A 51 2.38 -6.91 0.70
N HIS A 52 1.66 -6.88 1.82
CA HIS A 52 1.53 -8.02 2.72
C HIS A 52 0.87 -9.23 2.04
N ARG A 53 -0.27 -9.02 1.37
CA ARG A 53 -0.97 -10.08 0.64
C ARG A 53 -0.16 -10.63 -0.53
N ALA A 54 0.52 -9.75 -1.28
CA ALA A 54 1.42 -10.18 -2.35
C ALA A 54 2.61 -10.99 -1.79
N ALA A 55 3.12 -10.65 -0.61
CA ALA A 55 4.17 -11.42 0.06
C ALA A 55 3.68 -12.80 0.50
N GLU A 56 2.48 -12.93 1.04
CA GLU A 56 1.90 -14.24 1.37
C GLU A 56 1.78 -15.16 0.15
N VAL A 57 1.37 -14.62 -1.00
CA VAL A 57 1.32 -15.37 -2.27
C VAL A 57 2.72 -15.80 -2.68
N ALA A 58 3.69 -14.87 -2.64
CA ALA A 58 5.07 -15.16 -3.00
C ALA A 58 5.69 -16.27 -2.13
N GLU A 59 5.45 -16.25 -0.81
CA GLU A 59 5.96 -17.28 0.10
C GLU A 59 5.33 -18.64 -0.19
N LYS A 60 4.01 -18.71 -0.41
CA LYS A 60 3.32 -19.96 -0.77
C LYS A 60 3.86 -20.56 -2.08
N GLU A 61 4.07 -19.73 -3.10
CA GLU A 61 4.66 -20.18 -4.37
C GLU A 61 6.09 -20.69 -4.20
N ARG A 62 6.89 -20.02 -3.36
CA ARG A 62 8.26 -20.47 -3.06
C ARG A 62 8.27 -21.76 -2.27
N GLU A 63 7.39 -21.94 -1.30
CA GLU A 63 7.26 -23.20 -0.56
C GLU A 63 6.91 -24.35 -1.50
N ALA A 64 5.96 -24.15 -2.42
CA ALA A 64 5.64 -25.13 -3.47
C ALA A 64 6.81 -25.37 -4.44
N SER A 65 7.63 -24.35 -4.73
CA SER A 65 8.74 -24.43 -5.70
C SER A 65 10.08 -24.88 -5.09
N LYS A 66 10.23 -24.87 -3.77
CA LYS A 66 11.42 -25.36 -3.05
C LYS A 66 11.64 -26.85 -3.33
N GLU A 67 10.57 -27.61 -3.52
CA GLU A 67 10.62 -29.03 -3.91
C GLU A 67 11.20 -29.22 -5.33
N ALA A 68 11.14 -28.19 -6.18
CA ALA A 68 11.59 -28.22 -7.58
C ALA A 68 12.93 -27.50 -7.82
N GLY A 69 13.60 -26.99 -6.78
CA GLY A 69 14.89 -26.30 -6.89
C GLY A 69 14.87 -24.98 -7.67
N LYS A 70 13.69 -24.37 -7.87
CA LYS A 70 13.48 -23.13 -8.65
C LYS A 70 12.93 -21.97 -7.82
N ALA A 71 13.17 -21.95 -6.51
CA ALA A 71 12.70 -20.85 -5.67
C ALA A 71 13.50 -19.58 -5.96
N GLY A 72 12.80 -18.48 -6.27
CA GLY A 72 13.38 -17.14 -6.35
C GLY A 72 13.92 -16.65 -5.00
N PRO A 73 14.64 -15.51 -4.96
CA PRO A 73 15.22 -14.99 -3.73
C PRO A 73 14.16 -14.68 -2.66
N PRO A 74 14.48 -14.86 -1.36
CA PRO A 74 13.58 -14.52 -0.28
C PRO A 74 13.21 -13.03 -0.31
N GLY A 75 11.95 -12.71 -0.04
CA GLY A 75 11.42 -11.34 -0.07
C GLY A 75 11.19 -10.75 -1.47
N MET A 76 11.51 -11.46 -2.55
CA MET A 76 11.24 -10.99 -3.91
C MET A 76 9.76 -11.06 -4.27
N LEU A 77 9.16 -9.91 -4.58
CA LEU A 77 7.80 -9.81 -5.11
C LEU A 77 7.84 -9.57 -6.61
N GLU A 78 6.98 -10.28 -7.34
CA GLU A 78 6.75 -10.11 -8.77
C GLU A 78 5.33 -9.58 -8.99
N THR A 79 5.07 -8.96 -10.15
CA THR A 79 3.75 -8.39 -10.47
C THR A 79 2.64 -9.43 -10.42
N LYS A 80 2.93 -10.68 -10.81
CA LYS A 80 2.00 -11.81 -10.77
C LYS A 80 1.42 -12.07 -9.36
N HIS A 81 2.17 -11.81 -8.29
CA HIS A 81 1.67 -12.00 -6.92
C HIS A 81 0.63 -10.94 -6.56
N LEU A 82 0.83 -9.70 -7.04
CA LEU A 82 -0.13 -8.62 -6.87
C LEU A 82 -1.40 -8.86 -7.70
N GLU A 83 -1.25 -9.32 -8.93
CA GLU A 83 -2.37 -9.65 -9.83
C GLU A 83 -3.33 -10.68 -9.23
N GLN A 84 -2.80 -11.66 -8.48
CA GLN A 84 -3.61 -12.68 -7.80
C GLN A 84 -4.46 -12.14 -6.65
N ILE A 85 -4.02 -11.08 -5.97
CA ILE A 85 -4.72 -10.53 -4.80
C ILE A 85 -5.54 -9.27 -5.12
N LEU A 86 -5.31 -8.67 -6.30
CA LEU A 86 -5.84 -7.36 -6.67
C LEU A 86 -7.37 -7.29 -6.57
N ALA A 87 -8.09 -8.30 -7.06
CA ALA A 87 -9.54 -8.30 -7.03
C ALA A 87 -10.10 -8.25 -5.58
N GLY A 88 -9.58 -9.09 -4.69
CA GLY A 88 -9.99 -9.09 -3.28
C GLY A 88 -9.58 -7.81 -2.55
N LEU A 89 -8.38 -7.31 -2.82
CA LEU A 89 -7.90 -6.05 -2.26
C LEU A 89 -8.80 -4.88 -2.65
N LEU A 90 -9.22 -4.78 -3.91
CA LEU A 90 -10.10 -3.70 -4.37
C LEU A 90 -11.51 -3.79 -3.78
N LEU A 91 -12.02 -5.01 -3.53
CA LEU A 91 -13.32 -5.21 -2.87
C LEU A 91 -13.29 -4.79 -1.39
N ASP A 92 -12.16 -4.96 -0.70
CA ASP A 92 -12.04 -4.56 0.71
C ASP A 92 -11.92 -3.04 0.90
N PHE A 93 -11.53 -2.33 -0.15
CA PHE A 93 -11.29 -0.88 -0.16
C PHE A 93 -12.29 -0.09 -1.04
N SER A 94 -13.37 -0.74 -1.52
CA SER A 94 -14.42 -0.11 -2.32
C SER A 94 -15.40 0.74 -1.52
#